data_AF-A0A317IIF2-F1
#
_entry.id   AF-A0A317IIF2-F1
#
_cell.length_a   1.000
_cell.length_b   1.000
_cell.length_c   1.000
_cell.angle_alpha   90.00
_cell.angle_beta   90.00
_cell.angle_gamma   90.00
#
_symmetry.space_group_name_H-M   'P 1'
#
loop_
_entity.id
_entity.type
_entity.pdbx_description
1 polymer ?
#
loop_
_entity_poly.entity_id
_entity_poly.type
_entity_poly.pdbx_seq_one_letter_code
_entity_poly.pdbx_strand_id
1 'polypeptide(L)'
;MRLQHFFALTVCLTSIAGAQTSSSQGNAKQAPDPRKLVLVGDRLKPLKYDEMTPEQRTMIDHLLAGERGGARGPFNVLLRSPEVGDFAQQFGGAMRFRTTIPKDVSETIIIMTGRYWSAQYEWTAHKAAALQNGVKPEIVDAIAAGKRPSGMPSEMEVAYNFIDELLTTHQVSDATFKAAKDRYGEKGAVDMAGLSGWYGLVSMALNLDRYPLGPDAQPELKPLDNPLPIVGSGFATAIPGTPAPAAATSTAKGKMFTLRGDRFKPLTYEQMTPEQKEFTDLAMAGRGTAGSFNISLRSPEAGKLFYQMGERVRFHMSVPDKLKELTILLTARYWGAQFEWLAHHRAAAQAGLSEDKIKAIAEGKRPAGMSADEETVYNFITELFKTKQTSDATFASVKNLVGERGMVDLLVTAGYYQVVSMLMNLDRMPLNDNQQPELKYLAKPIS
;
A
#
# COMPACT_ATOMS: atom_id res chain seq x y z
N MET A 1 5.78 2.68 -91.94
CA MET A 1 4.83 2.28 -90.88
C MET A 1 5.67 1.97 -89.65
N ARG A 2 5.70 2.89 -88.68
CA ARG A 2 6.61 2.87 -87.52
C ARG A 2 5.99 2.00 -86.42
N LEU A 3 6.72 0.99 -85.91
CA LEU A 3 6.50 0.46 -84.57
C LEU A 3 7.79 0.60 -83.74
N GLN A 4 7.57 0.98 -82.49
CA GLN A 4 8.46 1.70 -81.59
C GLN A 4 9.54 0.81 -80.95
N HIS A 5 10.72 1.41 -80.81
CA HIS A 5 11.78 1.01 -79.88
C HIS A 5 11.35 1.29 -78.42
N PHE A 6 11.87 0.55 -77.44
CA PHE A 6 12.70 1.13 -76.36
C PHE A 6 13.35 0.03 -75.48
N PHE A 7 14.67 0.17 -75.29
CA PHE A 7 15.56 -0.59 -74.42
C PHE A 7 15.33 -0.29 -72.93
N ALA A 8 15.51 -1.28 -72.05
CA ALA A 8 15.84 -1.12 -70.62
C ALA A 8 16.58 -2.39 -70.15
N LEU A 9 17.91 -2.39 -70.12
CA LEU A 9 18.83 -1.96 -69.04
C LEU A 9 18.60 -2.68 -67.69
N THR A 10 19.54 -3.60 -67.42
CA THR A 10 19.75 -4.37 -66.20
C THR A 10 19.96 -3.47 -64.97
N VAL A 11 19.27 -3.78 -63.87
CA VAL A 11 19.61 -3.29 -62.52
C VAL A 11 19.59 -4.46 -61.54
N CYS A 12 20.72 -4.64 -60.86
CA CYS A 12 20.92 -5.53 -59.72
C CYS A 12 19.95 -5.20 -58.58
N LEU A 13 19.30 -6.23 -58.03
CA LEU A 13 18.66 -6.17 -56.70
C LEU A 13 19.26 -7.28 -55.84
N THR A 14 20.12 -6.86 -54.92
CA THR A 14 20.59 -7.63 -53.78
C THR A 14 19.42 -7.88 -52.82
N SER A 15 19.10 -9.14 -52.56
CA SER A 15 18.12 -9.56 -51.58
C SER A 15 18.64 -9.30 -50.16
N ILE A 16 17.92 -8.47 -49.41
CA ILE A 16 18.16 -8.20 -47.99
C ILE A 16 17.77 -9.45 -47.20
N ALA A 17 18.73 -10.01 -46.46
CA ALA A 17 18.50 -11.08 -45.51
C ALA A 17 17.57 -10.58 -44.38
N GLY A 18 16.38 -11.18 -44.28
CA GLY A 18 15.50 -10.99 -43.14
C GLY A 18 16.10 -11.65 -41.90
N ALA A 19 16.53 -10.85 -40.93
CA ALA A 19 16.87 -11.33 -39.61
C ALA A 19 15.60 -11.88 -38.94
N GLN A 20 15.51 -13.20 -38.82
CA GLN A 20 14.51 -13.85 -37.97
C GLN A 20 14.81 -13.47 -36.52
N THR A 21 13.96 -12.64 -35.94
CA THR A 21 13.89 -12.47 -34.49
C THR A 21 13.32 -13.76 -33.91
N SER A 22 14.18 -14.54 -33.25
CA SER A 22 13.77 -15.66 -32.41
C SER A 22 12.98 -15.10 -31.22
N SER A 23 11.65 -15.02 -31.38
CA SER A 23 10.78 -14.86 -30.23
C SER A 23 10.87 -16.13 -29.37
N SER A 24 11.49 -16.01 -28.20
CA SER A 24 11.37 -17.01 -27.15
C SER A 24 9.94 -16.97 -26.61
N GLN A 25 9.03 -17.66 -27.31
CA GLN A 25 7.77 -18.07 -26.72
C GLN A 25 8.07 -19.10 -25.62
N GLY A 26 8.45 -18.63 -24.44
CA GLY A 26 8.40 -19.43 -23.24
C GLY A 26 6.96 -19.89 -23.03
N ASN A 27 6.76 -21.18 -22.75
CA ASN A 27 5.45 -21.77 -22.43
C ASN A 27 4.72 -20.93 -21.37
N ALA A 28 3.79 -20.07 -21.79
CA ALA A 28 2.90 -19.40 -20.88
C ALA A 28 2.05 -20.46 -20.19
N LYS A 29 2.27 -20.66 -18.89
CA LYS A 29 1.51 -21.62 -18.09
C LYS A 29 0.03 -21.26 -18.21
N GLN A 30 -0.80 -22.19 -18.70
CA GLN A 30 -2.24 -21.97 -18.80
C GLN A 30 -2.80 -21.59 -17.43
N ALA A 31 -3.55 -20.49 -17.38
CA ALA A 31 -4.18 -20.04 -16.14
C ALA A 31 -5.12 -21.15 -15.59
N PRO A 32 -5.19 -21.33 -14.25
CA PRO A 32 -6.13 -22.27 -13.67
C PRO A 32 -7.58 -21.96 -14.09
N ASP A 33 -8.41 -23.00 -14.21
CA ASP A 33 -9.85 -22.84 -14.45
C ASP A 33 -10.49 -22.10 -13.26
N PRO A 34 -11.07 -20.90 -13.46
CA PRO A 34 -11.64 -20.11 -12.37
C PRO A 34 -12.80 -20.80 -11.66
N ARG A 35 -13.50 -21.74 -12.31
CA ARG A 35 -14.58 -22.52 -11.66
C ARG A 35 -14.09 -23.51 -10.62
N LYS A 36 -12.79 -23.83 -10.63
CA LYS A 36 -12.15 -24.69 -9.63
C LYS A 36 -11.60 -23.90 -8.45
N LEU A 37 -11.73 -22.57 -8.46
CA LEU A 37 -11.27 -21.73 -7.38
C LEU A 37 -12.09 -21.98 -6.12
N VAL A 38 -11.40 -22.22 -5.01
CA VAL A 38 -12.00 -22.30 -3.68
C VAL A 38 -11.61 -21.05 -2.91
N LEU A 39 -12.57 -20.14 -2.78
CA LEU A 39 -12.47 -19.00 -1.87
C LEU A 39 -12.84 -19.43 -0.45
N VAL A 40 -12.29 -18.73 0.53
CA VAL A 40 -12.47 -19.02 1.95
C VAL A 40 -12.71 -17.70 2.69
N GLY A 41 -13.51 -17.74 3.76
CA GLY A 41 -13.84 -16.61 4.64
C GLY A 41 -14.77 -17.08 5.76
N ASP A 42 -14.74 -16.41 6.91
CA ASP A 42 -15.67 -16.68 8.03
C ASP A 42 -16.86 -15.72 7.96
N ARG A 43 -16.60 -14.41 7.96
CA ARG A 43 -17.67 -13.41 7.98
C ARG A 43 -18.23 -13.05 6.61
N LEU A 44 -17.39 -13.07 5.57
CA LEU A 44 -17.76 -12.80 4.18
C LEU A 44 -17.88 -14.12 3.43
N LYS A 45 -19.11 -14.44 3.02
CA LYS A 45 -19.42 -15.69 2.32
C LYS A 45 -18.54 -15.86 1.07
N PRO A 46 -17.81 -16.99 0.93
CA PRO A 46 -17.12 -17.31 -0.31
C PRO A 46 -18.07 -17.32 -1.52
N LEU A 47 -17.66 -16.68 -2.61
CA LEU A 47 -18.43 -16.64 -3.87
C LEU A 47 -17.95 -17.72 -4.83
N LYS A 48 -18.85 -18.37 -5.55
CA LYS A 48 -18.48 -19.21 -6.69
C LYS A 48 -18.33 -18.35 -7.94
N TYR A 49 -17.44 -18.74 -8.85
CA TYR A 49 -17.17 -17.95 -10.07
C TYR A 49 -18.42 -17.69 -10.91
N ASP A 50 -19.31 -18.68 -11.06
CA ASP A 50 -20.54 -18.51 -11.84
C ASP A 50 -21.58 -17.60 -11.15
N GLU A 51 -21.42 -17.30 -9.85
CA GLU A 51 -22.26 -16.36 -9.09
C GLU A 51 -21.69 -14.92 -9.07
N MET A 52 -20.45 -14.73 -9.55
CA MET A 52 -19.76 -13.44 -9.53
C MET A 52 -20.27 -12.47 -10.59
N THR A 53 -20.27 -11.17 -10.27
CA THR A 53 -20.49 -10.09 -11.24
C THR A 53 -19.36 -10.03 -12.28
N PRO A 54 -19.55 -9.35 -13.43
CA PRO A 54 -18.50 -9.19 -14.43
C PRO A 54 -17.18 -8.61 -13.88
N GLU A 55 -17.26 -7.62 -12.98
CA GLU A 55 -16.10 -6.97 -12.37
C GLU A 55 -15.37 -7.93 -11.42
N GLN A 56 -16.11 -8.71 -10.64
CA GLN A 56 -15.56 -9.76 -9.77
C GLN A 56 -14.86 -10.86 -10.58
N ARG A 57 -15.46 -11.29 -11.69
CA ARG A 57 -14.83 -12.26 -12.60
C ARG A 57 -13.56 -11.70 -13.20
N THR A 58 -13.57 -10.42 -13.62
CA THR A 58 -12.39 -9.74 -14.17
C THR A 58 -11.24 -9.75 -13.17
N MET A 59 -11.51 -9.38 -11.92
CA MET A 59 -10.51 -9.44 -10.85
C MET A 59 -9.96 -10.87 -10.65
N ILE A 60 -10.81 -11.89 -10.62
CA ILE A 60 -10.36 -13.29 -10.47
C ILE A 60 -9.53 -13.74 -11.69
N ASP A 61 -9.97 -13.44 -12.90
CA ASP A 61 -9.30 -13.86 -14.12
C ASP A 61 -7.90 -13.23 -14.21
N HIS A 62 -7.78 -11.94 -13.89
CA HIS A 62 -6.48 -11.26 -13.80
C HIS A 62 -5.58 -11.87 -12.72
N LEU A 63 -6.14 -12.23 -11.56
CA LEU A 63 -5.39 -12.84 -10.47
C LEU A 63 -4.86 -14.24 -10.82
N LEU A 64 -5.64 -15.02 -11.56
CA LEU A 64 -5.27 -16.37 -12.02
C LEU A 64 -4.28 -16.34 -13.19
N ALA A 65 -4.38 -15.35 -14.06
CA ALA A 65 -3.45 -15.12 -15.16
C ALA A 65 -2.11 -14.49 -14.69
N GLY A 66 -2.11 -13.79 -13.56
CA GLY A 66 -0.95 -13.10 -13.01
C GLY A 66 0.05 -14.00 -12.28
N GLU A 67 1.16 -13.41 -11.82
CA GLU A 67 2.28 -14.08 -11.15
C GLU A 67 1.88 -14.87 -9.88
N ARG A 68 0.73 -14.53 -9.28
CA ARG A 68 0.22 -15.24 -8.09
C ARG A 68 -0.40 -16.60 -8.44
N GLY A 69 -1.03 -16.73 -9.61
CA GLY A 69 -1.64 -17.97 -10.08
C GLY A 69 -2.75 -18.55 -9.20
N GLY A 70 -3.38 -17.75 -8.33
CA GLY A 70 -4.37 -18.23 -7.36
C GLY A 70 -4.93 -17.13 -6.44
N ALA A 71 -6.09 -17.41 -5.81
CA ALA A 71 -6.81 -16.45 -4.96
C ALA A 71 -6.71 -16.71 -3.44
N ARG A 72 -5.64 -17.38 -2.99
CA ARG A 72 -5.34 -17.52 -1.56
C ARG A 72 -4.98 -16.16 -0.94
N GLY A 73 -5.50 -15.89 0.25
CA GLY A 73 -5.31 -14.63 0.97
C GLY A 73 -6.53 -13.72 0.91
N PRO A 74 -6.36 -12.40 0.86
CA PRO A 74 -7.42 -11.42 1.14
C PRO A 74 -8.45 -11.30 0.01
N PHE A 75 -8.35 -12.09 -1.05
CA PHE A 75 -9.10 -11.86 -2.28
C PHE A 75 -10.59 -12.16 -2.16
N ASN A 76 -11.01 -13.03 -1.24
CA ASN A 76 -12.43 -13.17 -0.89
C ASN A 76 -13.03 -11.85 -0.38
N VAL A 77 -12.25 -11.12 0.44
CA VAL A 77 -12.63 -9.80 0.97
C VAL A 77 -12.60 -8.76 -0.13
N LEU A 78 -11.48 -8.65 -0.85
CA LEU A 78 -11.30 -7.64 -1.90
C LEU A 78 -12.29 -7.79 -3.06
N LEU A 79 -12.87 -8.98 -3.28
CA LEU A 79 -13.94 -9.18 -4.25
C LEU A 79 -15.22 -8.39 -3.95
N ARG A 80 -15.39 -7.85 -2.73
CA ARG A 80 -16.52 -6.95 -2.43
C ARG A 80 -16.34 -5.57 -3.03
N SER A 81 -15.10 -5.19 -3.35
CA SER A 81 -14.77 -4.00 -4.13
C SER A 81 -13.82 -4.37 -5.27
N PRO A 82 -14.34 -5.07 -6.30
CA PRO A 82 -13.49 -5.77 -7.27
C PRO A 82 -12.63 -4.82 -8.11
N GLU A 83 -13.10 -3.60 -8.41
CA GLU A 83 -12.36 -2.65 -9.23
C GLU A 83 -11.12 -2.11 -8.51
N VAL A 84 -11.22 -1.81 -7.21
CA VAL A 84 -10.03 -1.45 -6.41
C VAL A 84 -9.22 -2.70 -6.03
N GLY A 85 -9.89 -3.84 -5.82
CA GLY A 85 -9.29 -5.14 -5.55
C GLY A 85 -8.36 -5.60 -6.67
N ASP A 86 -8.68 -5.32 -7.93
CA ASP A 86 -7.83 -5.64 -9.07
C ASP A 86 -6.56 -4.76 -9.13
N PHE A 87 -6.66 -3.47 -8.80
CA PHE A 87 -5.44 -2.66 -8.66
C PHE A 87 -4.61 -3.06 -7.43
N ALA A 88 -5.29 -3.38 -6.31
CA ALA A 88 -4.66 -3.84 -5.09
C ALA A 88 -3.86 -5.13 -5.34
N GLN A 89 -4.42 -6.12 -6.05
CA GLN A 89 -3.68 -7.36 -6.34
C GLN A 89 -2.47 -7.13 -7.24
N GLN A 90 -2.54 -6.20 -8.20
CA GLN A 90 -1.40 -5.85 -9.05
C GLN A 90 -0.28 -5.18 -8.25
N PHE A 91 -0.63 -4.19 -7.40
CA PHE A 91 0.33 -3.55 -6.51
C PHE A 91 0.95 -4.57 -5.54
N GLY A 92 0.13 -5.43 -4.94
CA GLY A 92 0.59 -6.52 -4.09
C GLY A 92 1.49 -7.53 -4.80
N GLY A 93 1.22 -7.83 -6.07
CA GLY A 93 2.08 -8.64 -6.93
C GLY A 93 3.44 -7.99 -7.14
N ALA A 94 3.47 -6.68 -7.43
CA ALA A 94 4.72 -5.92 -7.55
C ALA A 94 5.55 -5.97 -6.26
N MET A 95 4.94 -5.71 -5.11
CA MET A 95 5.63 -5.77 -3.81
C MET A 95 6.13 -7.16 -3.46
N ARG A 96 5.35 -8.22 -3.76
CA ARG A 96 5.72 -9.59 -3.41
C ARG A 96 6.78 -10.21 -4.33
N PHE A 97 6.69 -9.95 -5.63
CA PHE A 97 7.45 -10.69 -6.63
C PHE A 97 8.52 -9.86 -7.35
N ARG A 98 8.35 -8.54 -7.42
CA ARG A 98 9.20 -7.61 -8.18
C ARG A 98 9.95 -6.59 -7.30
N THR A 99 9.93 -6.77 -5.99
CA THR A 99 10.79 -6.01 -5.07
C THR A 99 12.26 -6.36 -5.25
N THR A 100 13.15 -5.40 -4.98
CA THR A 100 14.61 -5.63 -4.95
C THR A 100 15.10 -6.24 -3.64
N ILE A 101 14.22 -6.42 -2.66
CA ILE A 101 14.57 -6.98 -1.34
C ILE A 101 14.72 -8.50 -1.45
N PRO A 102 15.81 -9.10 -0.91
CA PRO A 102 15.99 -10.55 -0.84
C PRO A 102 14.79 -11.26 -0.20
N LYS A 103 14.54 -12.53 -0.57
CA LYS A 103 13.31 -13.23 -0.15
C LYS A 103 13.24 -13.48 1.34
N ASP A 104 14.33 -13.91 1.97
CA ASP A 104 14.42 -14.07 3.43
C ASP A 104 14.13 -12.76 4.17
N VAL A 105 14.66 -11.64 3.68
CA VAL A 105 14.42 -10.30 4.23
C VAL A 105 12.97 -9.88 4.01
N SER A 106 12.43 -10.05 2.81
CA SER A 106 11.03 -9.71 2.49
C SER A 106 10.05 -10.51 3.36
N GLU A 107 10.26 -11.82 3.49
CA GLU A 107 9.41 -12.66 4.35
C GLU A 107 9.53 -12.27 5.83
N THR A 108 10.71 -11.81 6.29
CA THR A 108 10.88 -11.23 7.63
C THR A 108 10.03 -9.98 7.82
N ILE A 109 10.04 -9.04 6.86
CA ILE A 109 9.20 -7.83 6.88
C ILE A 109 7.71 -8.21 6.93
N ILE A 110 7.31 -9.22 6.18
CA ILE A 110 5.92 -9.67 6.11
C ILE A 110 5.46 -10.27 7.44
N ILE A 111 6.24 -11.17 8.06
CA ILE A 111 5.86 -11.75 9.36
C ILE A 111 5.91 -10.71 10.49
N MET A 112 6.81 -9.72 10.44
CA MET A 112 6.77 -8.57 11.37
C MET A 112 5.47 -7.78 11.24
N THR A 113 5.02 -7.53 10.01
CA THR A 113 3.76 -6.82 9.72
C THR A 113 2.55 -7.65 10.14
N GLY A 114 2.53 -8.95 9.81
CA GLY A 114 1.48 -9.88 10.24
C GLY A 114 1.40 -9.98 11.76
N ARG A 115 2.54 -9.96 12.46
CA ARG A 115 2.59 -9.90 13.92
C ARG A 115 2.03 -8.59 14.47
N TYR A 116 2.42 -7.44 13.90
CA TYR A 116 1.91 -6.12 14.30
C TYR A 116 0.39 -6.04 14.23
N TRP A 117 -0.21 -6.64 13.20
CA TRP A 117 -1.65 -6.76 13.03
C TRP A 117 -2.27 -7.97 13.75
N SER A 118 -1.47 -8.82 14.40
CA SER A 118 -1.94 -10.09 14.97
C SER A 118 -2.76 -10.94 13.99
N ALA A 119 -2.40 -10.90 12.70
CA ALA A 119 -3.11 -11.58 11.62
C ALA A 119 -2.65 -13.04 11.51
N GLN A 120 -3.46 -13.94 12.07
CA GLN A 120 -3.10 -15.37 12.20
C GLN A 120 -2.85 -16.05 10.85
N TYR A 121 -3.71 -15.83 9.87
CA TYR A 121 -3.55 -16.44 8.54
C TYR A 121 -2.31 -15.91 7.84
N GLU A 122 -2.12 -14.59 7.86
CA GLU A 122 -0.96 -13.92 7.28
C GLU A 122 0.33 -14.49 7.88
N TRP A 123 0.40 -14.51 9.21
CA TRP A 123 1.49 -15.10 9.95
C TRP A 123 1.74 -16.55 9.56
N THR A 124 0.71 -17.39 9.56
CA THR A 124 0.86 -18.83 9.28
C THR A 124 1.41 -19.07 7.88
N ALA A 125 0.86 -18.38 6.87
CA ALA A 125 1.30 -18.51 5.49
C ALA A 125 2.75 -18.01 5.30
N HIS A 126 3.09 -16.89 5.92
CA HIS A 126 4.38 -16.24 5.72
C HIS A 126 5.48 -16.73 6.67
N LYS A 127 5.14 -17.32 7.82
CA LYS A 127 6.07 -18.13 8.62
C LYS A 127 6.60 -19.30 7.79
N ALA A 128 5.71 -20.03 7.12
CA ALA A 128 6.12 -21.13 6.26
C ALA A 128 7.03 -20.66 5.12
N ALA A 129 6.69 -19.53 4.48
CA ALA A 129 7.53 -18.94 3.44
C ALA A 129 8.89 -18.43 3.97
N ALA A 130 8.92 -17.78 5.13
CA ALA A 130 10.14 -17.31 5.78
C ALA A 130 11.11 -18.48 6.05
N LEU A 131 10.61 -19.56 6.66
CA LEU A 131 11.40 -20.78 6.92
C LEU A 131 11.91 -21.42 5.62
N GLN A 132 11.06 -21.52 4.59
CA GLN A 132 11.46 -22.05 3.27
C GLN A 132 12.54 -21.21 2.59
N ASN A 133 12.57 -19.90 2.83
CA ASN A 133 13.60 -19.00 2.29
C ASN A 133 14.81 -18.84 3.22
N GLY A 134 14.92 -19.63 4.29
CA GLY A 134 16.12 -19.70 5.12
C GLY A 134 16.14 -18.77 6.34
N VAL A 135 15.02 -18.12 6.68
CA VAL A 135 14.89 -17.43 7.98
C VAL A 135 14.95 -18.47 9.09
N LYS A 136 15.83 -18.26 10.07
CA LYS A 136 16.02 -19.23 11.17
C LYS A 136 14.78 -19.31 12.07
N PRO A 137 14.41 -20.50 12.57
CA PRO A 137 13.27 -20.67 13.47
C PRO A 137 13.30 -19.75 14.69
N GLU A 138 14.48 -19.53 15.29
CA GLU A 138 14.63 -18.69 16.48
C GLU A 138 14.31 -17.21 16.21
N ILE A 139 14.52 -16.76 14.96
CA ILE A 139 14.15 -15.40 14.53
C ILE A 139 12.64 -15.29 14.41
N VAL A 140 12.01 -16.27 13.76
CA VAL A 140 10.55 -16.35 13.62
C VAL A 140 9.88 -16.40 15.01
N ASP A 141 10.37 -17.25 15.91
CA ASP A 141 9.82 -17.42 17.25
C ASP A 141 9.99 -16.14 18.10
N ALA A 142 11.11 -15.43 17.96
CA ALA A 142 11.30 -14.14 18.61
C ALA A 142 10.29 -13.09 18.13
N ILE A 143 10.07 -12.99 16.81
CA ILE A 143 9.04 -12.10 16.24
C ILE A 143 7.65 -12.53 16.73
N ALA A 144 7.36 -13.84 16.78
CA ALA A 144 6.11 -14.37 17.32
C ALA A 144 5.91 -14.02 18.81
N ALA A 145 6.99 -13.86 19.57
CA ALA A 145 6.94 -13.48 20.97
C ALA A 145 6.92 -11.95 21.17
N GLY A 146 6.96 -11.15 20.10
CA GLY A 146 7.11 -9.69 20.19
C GLY A 146 8.47 -9.27 20.77
N LYS A 147 9.51 -10.07 20.55
CA LYS A 147 10.87 -9.83 21.03
C LYS A 147 11.81 -9.55 19.86
N ARG A 148 12.83 -8.73 20.11
CA ARG A 148 13.94 -8.56 19.16
C ARG A 148 14.67 -9.89 18.97
N PRO A 149 14.80 -10.41 17.73
CA PRO A 149 15.63 -11.57 17.45
C PRO A 149 17.12 -11.33 17.73
N SER A 150 17.83 -12.35 18.19
CA SER A 150 19.29 -12.36 18.27
C SER A 150 19.90 -13.11 17.08
N GLY A 151 21.10 -12.71 16.64
CA GLY A 151 21.84 -13.47 15.61
C GLY A 151 21.26 -13.38 14.20
N MET A 152 20.55 -12.28 13.91
CA MET A 152 20.12 -11.96 12.54
C MET A 152 21.35 -11.72 11.65
N PRO A 153 21.32 -12.16 10.38
CA PRO A 153 22.25 -11.66 9.38
C PRO A 153 22.17 -10.13 9.30
N SER A 154 23.30 -9.46 9.05
CA SER A 154 23.39 -7.99 9.05
C SER A 154 22.38 -7.32 8.13
N GLU A 155 22.10 -7.92 6.97
CA GLU A 155 21.12 -7.39 6.01
C GLU A 155 19.70 -7.44 6.58
N MET A 156 19.32 -8.58 7.15
CA MET A 156 18.03 -8.76 7.81
C MET A 156 17.88 -7.83 9.01
N GLU A 157 18.95 -7.60 9.77
CA GLU A 157 18.93 -6.68 10.90
C GLU A 157 18.66 -5.23 10.48
N VAL A 158 19.18 -4.78 9.34
CA VAL A 158 18.89 -3.46 8.77
C VAL A 158 17.40 -3.33 8.46
N ALA A 159 16.82 -4.32 7.77
CA ALA A 159 15.39 -4.31 7.45
C ALA A 159 14.50 -4.43 8.70
N TYR A 160 14.91 -5.26 9.68
CA TYR A 160 14.23 -5.40 10.96
C TYR A 160 14.16 -4.05 11.68
N ASN A 161 15.29 -3.36 11.85
CA ASN A 161 15.31 -2.06 12.54
C ASN A 161 14.43 -1.03 11.83
N PHE A 162 14.49 -1.01 10.50
CA PHE A 162 13.68 -0.11 9.67
C PHE A 162 12.19 -0.35 9.86
N ILE A 163 11.73 -1.60 9.81
CA ILE A 163 10.33 -1.95 9.93
C ILE A 163 9.84 -1.87 11.37
N ASP A 164 10.67 -2.21 12.35
CA ASP A 164 10.35 -2.06 13.77
C ASP A 164 10.11 -0.59 14.12
N GLU A 165 11.02 0.32 13.74
CA GLU A 165 10.82 1.76 13.91
C GLU A 165 9.56 2.24 13.17
N LEU A 166 9.40 1.88 11.90
CA LEU A 166 8.27 2.31 11.08
C LEU A 166 6.93 1.84 11.67
N LEU A 167 6.83 0.62 12.19
CA LEU A 167 5.59 0.10 12.75
C LEU A 167 5.31 0.60 14.17
N THR A 168 6.35 0.78 15.00
CA THR A 168 6.17 1.09 16.44
C THR A 168 6.24 2.58 16.76
N THR A 169 7.08 3.33 16.04
CA THR A 169 7.23 4.79 16.22
C THR A 169 6.53 5.58 15.12
N HIS A 170 6.08 4.91 14.06
CA HIS A 170 5.54 5.51 12.83
C HIS A 170 6.55 6.41 12.12
N GLN A 171 7.83 6.30 12.47
CA GLN A 171 8.95 7.07 11.97
C GLN A 171 10.12 6.13 11.67
N VAL A 172 11.09 6.60 10.91
CA VAL A 172 12.39 5.94 10.77
C VAL A 172 13.43 6.97 11.16
N SER A 173 14.41 6.62 11.99
CA SER A 173 15.51 7.50 12.39
C SER A 173 16.49 7.72 11.24
N ASP A 174 17.30 8.78 11.30
CA ASP A 174 18.28 9.04 10.23
C ASP A 174 19.39 7.97 10.17
N ALA A 175 19.75 7.39 11.31
CA ALA A 175 20.68 6.27 11.36
C ALA A 175 20.10 5.02 10.66
N THR A 176 18.85 4.68 10.98
CA THR A 176 18.17 3.51 10.40
C THR A 176 17.87 3.72 8.90
N PHE A 177 17.44 4.91 8.50
CA PHE A 177 17.28 5.25 7.08
C PHE A 177 18.61 5.16 6.33
N LYS A 178 19.70 5.72 6.90
CA LYS A 178 21.02 5.65 6.28
C LYS A 178 21.47 4.21 6.10
N ALA A 179 21.31 3.36 7.11
CA ALA A 179 21.67 1.94 7.02
C ALA A 179 20.85 1.22 5.91
N ALA A 180 19.55 1.47 5.85
CA ALA A 180 18.67 0.93 4.80
C ALA A 180 19.09 1.40 3.40
N LYS A 181 19.37 2.69 3.23
CA LYS A 181 19.81 3.28 1.96
C LYS A 181 21.18 2.76 1.54
N ASP A 182 22.13 2.65 2.45
CA ASP A 182 23.48 2.13 2.14
C ASP A 182 23.41 0.65 1.73
N ARG A 183 22.54 -0.14 2.36
CA ARG A 183 22.40 -1.58 2.05
C ARG A 183 21.58 -1.87 0.79
N TYR A 184 20.43 -1.21 0.64
CA TYR A 184 19.41 -1.55 -0.36
C TYR A 184 19.10 -0.42 -1.36
N GLY A 185 19.77 0.73 -1.22
CA GLY A 185 19.48 1.92 -2.02
C GLY A 185 18.16 2.60 -1.65
N GLU A 186 17.88 3.71 -2.33
CA GLU A 186 16.63 4.45 -2.14
C GLU A 186 15.40 3.61 -2.55
N LYS A 187 15.51 2.82 -3.62
CA LYS A 187 14.45 1.89 -4.03
C LYS A 187 14.15 0.87 -2.94
N GLY A 188 15.17 0.29 -2.33
CA GLY A 188 14.98 -0.68 -1.25
C GLY A 188 14.26 -0.11 -0.03
N ALA A 189 14.59 1.12 0.38
CA ALA A 189 13.87 1.79 1.48
C ALA A 189 12.38 1.99 1.16
N VAL A 190 12.06 2.40 -0.08
CA VAL A 190 10.67 2.56 -0.55
C VAL A 190 9.96 1.21 -0.66
N ASP A 191 10.62 0.19 -1.19
CA ASP A 191 10.10 -1.18 -1.28
C ASP A 191 9.80 -1.76 0.10
N MET A 192 10.64 -1.54 1.12
CA MET A 192 10.39 -2.01 2.49
C MET A 192 9.13 -1.37 3.09
N ALA A 193 8.97 -0.05 2.97
CA ALA A 193 7.79 0.65 3.44
C ALA A 193 6.53 0.24 2.64
N GLY A 194 6.64 0.12 1.31
CA GLY A 194 5.55 -0.33 0.44
C GLY A 194 5.11 -1.77 0.72
N LEU A 195 6.07 -2.67 0.98
CA LEU A 195 5.82 -4.07 1.33
C LEU A 195 5.08 -4.17 2.68
N SER A 196 5.57 -3.49 3.72
CA SER A 196 4.90 -3.43 5.03
C SER A 196 3.51 -2.80 4.92
N GLY A 197 3.38 -1.70 4.16
CA GLY A 197 2.09 -1.06 3.91
C GLY A 197 1.09 -2.01 3.23
N TRP A 198 1.50 -2.70 2.17
CA TRP A 198 0.67 -3.67 1.46
C TRP A 198 0.22 -4.80 2.40
N TYR A 199 1.15 -5.44 3.10
CA TYR A 199 0.82 -6.55 3.99
C TYR A 199 0.04 -6.12 5.24
N GLY A 200 0.09 -4.84 5.59
CA GLY A 200 -0.83 -4.25 6.55
C GLY A 200 -2.26 -4.21 6.05
N LEU A 201 -2.52 -3.77 4.80
CA LEU A 201 -3.84 -3.85 4.18
C LEU A 201 -4.33 -5.31 4.09
N VAL A 202 -3.44 -6.23 3.70
CA VAL A 202 -3.76 -7.67 3.67
C VAL A 202 -4.17 -8.16 5.07
N SER A 203 -3.40 -7.82 6.09
CA SER A 203 -3.66 -8.21 7.48
C SER A 203 -5.00 -7.65 8.00
N MET A 204 -5.29 -6.37 7.72
CA MET A 204 -6.60 -5.77 8.05
C MET A 204 -7.75 -6.54 7.39
N ALA A 205 -7.63 -6.89 6.10
CA ALA A 205 -8.65 -7.64 5.38
C ALA A 205 -8.88 -9.03 5.98
N LEU A 206 -7.79 -9.76 6.27
CA LEU A 206 -7.87 -11.09 6.86
C LEU A 206 -8.48 -11.05 8.28
N ASN A 207 -8.13 -10.06 9.09
CA ASN A 207 -8.70 -9.88 10.42
C ASN A 207 -10.17 -9.47 10.38
N LEU A 208 -10.55 -8.57 9.46
CA LEU A 208 -11.95 -8.19 9.25
C LEU A 208 -12.80 -9.43 8.98
N ASP A 209 -12.34 -10.31 8.10
CA ASP A 209 -13.07 -11.51 7.68
C ASP A 209 -12.94 -12.68 8.67
N ARG A 210 -12.12 -12.55 9.73
CA ARG A 210 -11.66 -13.67 10.57
C ARG A 210 -11.21 -14.86 9.72
N TYR A 211 -10.39 -14.56 8.71
CA TYR A 211 -10.03 -15.50 7.66
C TYR A 211 -9.50 -16.81 8.27
N PRO A 212 -10.13 -17.96 7.98
CA PRO A 212 -9.86 -19.17 8.72
C PRO A 212 -8.49 -19.74 8.35
N LEU A 213 -7.88 -20.40 9.34
CA LEU A 213 -6.69 -21.20 9.14
C LEU A 213 -7.04 -22.50 8.41
N GLY A 214 -6.02 -23.17 7.86
CA GLY A 214 -6.20 -24.53 7.35
C GLY A 214 -6.67 -25.48 8.46
N PRO A 215 -7.32 -26.61 8.11
CA PRO A 215 -7.98 -27.50 9.08
C PRO A 215 -7.05 -28.00 10.20
N ASP A 216 -5.76 -28.15 9.94
CA ASP A 216 -4.76 -28.63 10.90
C ASP A 216 -3.95 -27.50 11.56
N ALA A 217 -4.16 -26.25 11.17
CA ALA A 217 -3.41 -25.11 11.67
C ALA A 217 -4.11 -24.47 12.87
N GLN A 218 -3.33 -24.18 13.91
CA GLN A 218 -3.82 -23.50 15.12
C GLN A 218 -3.30 -22.06 15.18
N PRO A 219 -4.06 -21.11 15.76
CA PRO A 219 -3.58 -19.76 15.99
C PRO A 219 -2.28 -19.76 16.82
N GLU A 220 -1.20 -19.25 16.25
CA GLU A 220 0.12 -19.21 16.92
C GLU A 220 0.36 -17.89 17.66
N LEU A 221 -0.22 -16.78 17.15
CA LEU A 221 0.01 -15.48 17.74
C LEU A 221 -0.82 -15.31 19.00
N LYS A 222 -0.14 -15.20 20.13
CA LYS A 222 -0.74 -14.81 21.41
C LYS A 222 -0.85 -13.29 21.49
N PRO A 223 -1.88 -12.74 22.16
CA PRO A 223 -1.91 -11.33 22.51
C PRO A 223 -0.60 -10.90 23.17
N LEU A 224 -0.11 -9.70 22.84
CA LEU A 224 1.01 -9.09 23.54
C LEU A 224 0.48 -8.36 24.79
N ASP A 225 1.13 -8.55 25.94
CA ASP A 225 0.78 -7.89 27.21
C ASP A 225 0.80 -6.35 27.11
N ASN A 226 1.55 -5.85 26.13
CA ASN A 226 1.54 -4.48 25.68
C ASN A 226 1.39 -4.57 24.15
N PRO A 227 0.20 -4.37 23.55
CA PRO A 227 -0.04 -4.56 22.10
C PRO A 227 0.63 -3.49 21.22
N LEU A 228 1.79 -3.00 21.68
CA LEU A 228 2.59 -1.85 21.32
C LEU A 228 2.20 -0.58 22.11
N PRO A 229 3.12 -0.06 22.94
CA PRO A 229 2.90 1.14 23.71
C PRO A 229 2.93 2.37 22.81
N ILE A 230 1.99 3.28 23.10
CA ILE A 230 2.17 4.74 23.15
C ILE A 230 3.09 5.28 22.06
N VAL A 231 2.47 5.80 20.99
CA VAL A 231 2.90 6.96 20.20
C VAL A 231 4.15 7.58 20.83
N GLY A 232 5.33 7.46 20.20
CA GLY A 232 6.61 7.81 20.83
C GLY A 232 7.42 8.82 20.00
N SER A 233 7.72 9.97 20.63
CA SER A 233 8.77 10.95 20.26
C SER A 233 8.74 11.65 18.88
N GLY A 234 7.57 12.09 18.41
CA GLY A 234 7.47 13.16 17.38
C GLY A 234 6.73 12.76 16.10
N PHE A 235 6.19 13.75 15.40
CA PHE A 235 5.71 13.56 14.02
C PHE A 235 6.90 13.48 13.08
N ALA A 236 6.69 12.90 11.89
CA ALA A 236 7.40 13.29 10.68
C ALA A 236 7.02 14.72 10.27
N THR A 237 7.06 15.67 11.19
CA THR A 237 7.31 17.06 10.80
C THR A 237 8.80 17.18 10.66
N ALA A 238 9.27 17.90 9.63
CA ALA A 238 10.65 18.35 9.58
C ALA A 238 11.07 18.85 10.97
N ILE A 239 12.28 18.46 11.42
CA ILE A 239 12.86 18.99 12.65
C ILE A 239 12.77 20.52 12.57
N PRO A 240 12.13 21.23 13.51
CA PRO A 240 12.10 22.68 13.47
C PRO A 240 13.54 23.22 13.31
N GLY A 241 13.82 23.86 12.18
CA GLY A 241 15.16 24.35 11.82
C GLY A 241 15.93 23.54 10.77
N THR A 242 15.40 22.44 10.20
CA THR A 242 15.99 21.89 8.96
C THR A 242 15.78 22.89 7.82
N PRO A 243 16.81 23.18 6.99
CA PRO A 243 16.69 24.10 5.88
C PRO A 243 15.56 23.62 4.96
N ALA A 244 14.74 24.57 4.51
CA ALA A 244 13.58 24.39 3.64
C ALA A 244 13.74 23.20 2.68
N PRO A 245 12.69 22.39 2.52
CA PRO A 245 12.78 21.16 1.75
C PRO A 245 13.31 21.41 0.34
N ALA A 246 14.07 20.44 -0.16
CA ALA A 246 14.40 20.43 -1.56
C ALA A 246 13.07 20.37 -2.35
N ALA A 247 12.89 21.33 -3.25
CA ALA A 247 11.80 21.34 -4.23
C ALA A 247 12.39 21.39 -5.64
N ALA A 248 11.80 20.66 -6.57
CA ALA A 248 12.15 20.74 -7.99
C ALA A 248 10.87 21.00 -8.79
N THR A 249 10.84 22.11 -9.51
CA THR A 249 9.76 22.45 -10.44
C THR A 249 10.20 22.12 -11.85
N SER A 250 9.36 21.42 -12.60
CA SER A 250 9.62 21.05 -13.99
C SER A 250 8.30 20.93 -14.77
N THR A 251 8.37 20.58 -16.05
CA THR A 251 7.21 20.47 -16.93
C THR A 251 7.20 19.10 -17.60
N ALA A 252 6.07 18.40 -17.50
CA ALA A 252 5.81 17.15 -18.22
C ALA A 252 4.60 17.37 -19.14
N LYS A 253 4.75 17.09 -20.44
CA LYS A 253 3.67 17.24 -21.45
C LYS A 253 2.93 18.59 -21.37
N GLY A 254 3.66 19.68 -21.17
CA GLY A 254 3.10 21.04 -21.09
C GLY A 254 2.40 21.38 -19.77
N LYS A 255 2.41 20.48 -18.77
CA LYS A 255 1.91 20.75 -17.41
C LYS A 255 3.06 20.91 -16.44
N MET A 256 3.07 22.04 -15.72
CA MET A 256 4.03 22.29 -14.66
C MET A 256 3.70 21.45 -13.42
N PHE A 257 4.74 20.94 -12.75
CA PHE A 257 4.62 20.26 -11.47
C PHE A 257 5.80 20.60 -10.57
N THR A 258 5.58 20.48 -9.26
CA THR A 258 6.62 20.66 -8.24
C THR A 258 6.67 19.42 -7.37
N LEU A 259 7.83 18.77 -7.36
CA LEU A 259 8.13 17.69 -6.42
C LEU A 259 8.82 18.26 -5.19
N ARG A 260 8.56 17.65 -4.04
CA ARG A 260 9.17 17.97 -2.76
C ARG A 260 9.62 16.68 -2.08
N GLY A 261 10.66 16.77 -1.27
CA GLY A 261 11.12 15.68 -0.42
C GLY A 261 12.26 16.14 0.48
N ASP A 262 12.44 15.44 1.59
CA ASP A 262 13.56 15.66 2.50
C ASP A 262 14.59 14.52 2.32
N ARG A 263 14.20 13.28 2.62
CA ARG A 263 15.10 12.14 2.43
C ARG A 263 15.30 11.78 0.97
N PHE A 264 14.27 11.92 0.15
CA PHE A 264 14.33 11.65 -1.28
C PHE A 264 14.36 12.96 -2.05
N LYS A 265 15.54 13.34 -2.54
CA LYS A 265 15.70 14.59 -3.29
C LYS A 265 14.75 14.61 -4.50
N PRO A 266 13.99 15.71 -4.70
CA PRO A 266 13.10 15.81 -5.84
C PRO A 266 13.90 15.84 -7.15
N LEU A 267 13.32 15.25 -8.19
CA LEU A 267 13.89 15.20 -9.54
C LEU A 267 13.18 16.20 -10.45
N THR A 268 13.91 16.89 -11.31
CA THR A 268 13.29 17.53 -12.49
C THR A 268 12.92 16.46 -13.51
N TYR A 269 11.98 16.76 -14.41
CA TYR A 269 11.58 15.81 -15.46
C TYR A 269 12.77 15.37 -16.32
N GLU A 270 13.73 16.25 -16.55
CA GLU A 270 14.93 15.98 -17.35
C GLU A 270 15.86 14.97 -16.67
N GLN A 271 15.92 14.97 -15.33
CA GLN A 271 16.73 14.06 -14.53
C GLN A 271 16.14 12.64 -14.44
N MET A 272 14.87 12.46 -14.79
CA MET A 272 14.16 11.20 -14.63
C MET A 272 14.56 10.16 -15.69
N THR A 273 14.61 8.89 -15.27
CA THR A 273 14.69 7.74 -16.18
C THR A 273 13.43 7.63 -17.05
N PRO A 274 13.44 6.84 -18.15
CA PRO A 274 12.23 6.61 -18.95
C PRO A 274 11.03 6.12 -18.15
N GLU A 275 11.23 5.20 -17.20
CA GLU A 275 10.17 4.62 -16.35
C GLU A 275 9.61 5.66 -15.37
N GLN A 276 10.48 6.49 -14.80
CA GLN A 276 10.09 7.61 -13.95
C GLN A 276 9.31 8.68 -14.73
N LYS A 277 9.70 8.96 -15.98
CA LYS A 277 8.97 9.86 -16.88
C LYS A 277 7.60 9.31 -17.21
N GLU A 278 7.49 8.02 -17.52
CA GLU A 278 6.19 7.38 -17.78
C GLU A 278 5.25 7.47 -16.57
N PHE A 279 5.76 7.17 -15.38
CA PHE A 279 4.98 7.31 -14.15
C PHE A 279 4.60 8.78 -13.89
N THR A 280 5.52 9.72 -14.09
CA THR A 280 5.26 11.16 -13.94
C THR A 280 4.19 11.63 -14.93
N ASP A 281 4.27 11.21 -16.19
CA ASP A 281 3.25 11.51 -17.20
C ASP A 281 1.87 11.00 -16.79
N LEU A 282 1.78 9.78 -16.25
CA LEU A 282 0.54 9.22 -15.72
C LEU A 282 0.01 10.09 -14.55
N ALA A 283 0.89 10.44 -13.62
CA ALA A 283 0.53 11.28 -12.47
C ALA A 283 0.00 12.65 -12.92
N MET A 284 0.65 13.27 -13.90
CA MET A 284 0.29 14.58 -14.45
C MET A 284 -0.92 14.57 -15.38
N ALA A 285 -1.28 13.42 -15.94
CA ALA A 285 -2.54 13.26 -16.65
C ALA A 285 -3.75 13.33 -15.70
N GLY A 286 -3.58 12.92 -14.44
CA GLY A 286 -4.62 12.95 -13.40
C GLY A 286 -4.93 14.36 -12.86
N ARG A 287 -5.79 14.42 -11.82
CA ARG A 287 -6.29 15.69 -11.22
C ARG A 287 -5.27 16.41 -10.32
N GLY A 288 -3.97 16.16 -10.50
CA GLY A 288 -2.87 16.73 -9.73
C GLY A 288 -2.54 15.94 -8.47
N THR A 289 -1.25 15.91 -8.12
CA THR A 289 -0.70 15.06 -7.03
C THR A 289 -0.13 15.87 -5.87
N ALA A 290 -0.16 17.20 -5.94
CA ALA A 290 0.50 18.12 -5.01
C ALA A 290 2.00 17.79 -4.74
N GLY A 291 2.64 17.03 -5.65
CA GLY A 291 4.02 16.57 -5.52
C GLY A 291 4.23 15.33 -4.64
N SER A 292 3.18 14.69 -4.11
CA SER A 292 3.27 13.57 -3.15
C SER A 292 3.78 12.25 -3.74
N PHE A 293 4.10 12.21 -5.03
CA PHE A 293 4.57 11.02 -5.73
C PHE A 293 6.11 10.98 -5.88
N ASN A 294 6.83 11.98 -5.36
CA ASN A 294 8.29 12.07 -5.46
C ASN A 294 8.99 10.80 -4.94
N ILE A 295 8.65 10.37 -3.72
CA ILE A 295 9.19 9.14 -3.14
C ILE A 295 8.90 7.91 -4.01
N SER A 296 7.71 7.83 -4.59
CA SER A 296 7.29 6.71 -5.45
C SER A 296 8.10 6.62 -6.76
N LEU A 297 8.80 7.69 -7.18
CA LEU A 297 9.72 7.62 -8.32
C LEU A 297 10.92 6.71 -8.08
N ARG A 298 11.21 6.33 -6.83
CA ARG A 298 12.30 5.37 -6.54
C ARG A 298 11.93 3.93 -6.86
N SER A 299 10.64 3.65 -6.97
CA SER A 299 10.12 2.37 -7.46
C SER A 299 8.98 2.63 -8.45
N PRO A 300 9.27 3.18 -9.65
CA PRO A 300 8.25 3.74 -10.55
C PRO A 300 7.21 2.70 -11.01
N GLU A 301 7.58 1.43 -11.14
CA GLU A 301 6.66 0.36 -11.53
C GLU A 301 5.60 0.10 -10.46
N ALA A 302 6.03 0.04 -9.20
CA ALA A 302 5.12 -0.07 -8.06
C ALA A 302 4.34 1.22 -7.82
N GLY A 303 5.01 2.37 -7.96
CA GLY A 303 4.43 3.70 -7.84
C GLY A 303 3.28 3.92 -8.82
N LYS A 304 3.42 3.45 -10.07
CA LYS A 304 2.37 3.47 -11.09
C LYS A 304 1.12 2.71 -10.64
N LEU A 305 1.29 1.46 -10.20
CA LEU A 305 0.18 0.62 -9.73
C LEU A 305 -0.48 1.19 -8.48
N PHE A 306 0.33 1.68 -7.54
CA PHE A 306 -0.16 2.34 -6.33
C PHE A 306 -0.95 3.63 -6.66
N TYR A 307 -0.49 4.41 -7.65
CA TYR A 307 -1.19 5.61 -8.08
C TYR A 307 -2.55 5.29 -8.71
N GLN A 308 -2.63 4.25 -9.54
CA GLN A 308 -3.89 3.78 -10.15
C GLN A 308 -4.88 3.28 -9.09
N MET A 309 -4.41 2.50 -8.11
CA MET A 309 -5.22 2.12 -6.96
C MET A 309 -5.76 3.36 -6.22
N GLY A 310 -4.89 4.35 -5.99
CA GLY A 310 -5.24 5.59 -5.32
C GLY A 310 -6.26 6.44 -6.05
N GLU A 311 -6.26 6.42 -7.39
CA GLU A 311 -7.27 7.12 -8.20
C GLU A 311 -8.67 6.59 -7.88
N ARG A 312 -8.82 5.26 -7.80
CA ARG A 312 -10.07 4.63 -7.38
C ARG A 312 -10.43 4.93 -5.94
N VAL A 313 -9.49 4.81 -5.01
CA VAL A 313 -9.72 5.15 -3.58
C VAL A 313 -10.18 6.59 -3.41
N ARG A 314 -9.62 7.54 -4.17
CA ARG A 314 -9.98 8.96 -4.02
C ARG A 314 -11.33 9.30 -4.63
N PHE A 315 -11.69 8.71 -5.77
CA PHE A 315 -12.78 9.24 -6.60
C PHE A 315 -13.90 8.24 -6.93
N HIS A 316 -13.74 6.96 -6.59
CA HIS A 316 -14.62 5.88 -7.08
C HIS A 316 -15.05 4.89 -5.99
N MET A 317 -14.93 5.27 -4.72
CA MET A 317 -15.46 4.48 -3.59
C MET A 317 -16.99 4.59 -3.54
N SER A 318 -17.67 3.53 -3.06
CA SER A 318 -19.13 3.49 -2.95
C SER A 318 -19.68 4.21 -1.73
N VAL A 319 -18.81 4.60 -0.78
CA VAL A 319 -19.20 5.30 0.45
C VAL A 319 -19.21 6.81 0.23
N PRO A 320 -20.07 7.57 0.95
CA PRO A 320 -20.08 9.03 0.89
C PRO A 320 -18.71 9.63 1.21
N ASP A 321 -18.34 10.71 0.50
CA ASP A 321 -17.06 11.39 0.68
C ASP A 321 -16.81 11.76 2.15
N LYS A 322 -17.83 12.22 2.88
CA LYS A 322 -17.70 12.54 4.31
C LYS A 322 -17.16 11.37 5.16
N LEU A 323 -17.64 10.15 4.90
CA LEU A 323 -17.24 8.95 5.65
C LEU A 323 -15.87 8.42 5.18
N LYS A 324 -15.58 8.54 3.89
CA LYS A 324 -14.26 8.25 3.32
C LYS A 324 -13.22 9.20 3.93
N GLU A 325 -13.45 10.50 3.92
CA GLU A 325 -12.53 11.49 4.48
C GLU A 325 -12.37 11.34 6.00
N LEU A 326 -13.43 10.99 6.74
CA LEU A 326 -13.32 10.61 8.16
C LEU A 326 -12.36 9.42 8.37
N THR A 327 -12.45 8.39 7.52
CA THR A 327 -11.54 7.24 7.54
C THR A 327 -10.10 7.64 7.27
N ILE A 328 -9.90 8.54 6.30
CA ILE A 328 -8.56 9.04 5.95
C ILE A 328 -7.97 9.85 7.09
N LEU A 329 -8.72 10.75 7.73
CA LEU A 329 -8.26 11.52 8.88
C LEU A 329 -7.90 10.64 10.07
N LEU A 330 -8.71 9.63 10.39
CA LEU A 330 -8.41 8.67 11.46
C LEU A 330 -7.13 7.88 11.16
N THR A 331 -6.93 7.49 9.90
CA THR A 331 -5.71 6.77 9.45
C THR A 331 -4.48 7.67 9.52
N ALA A 332 -4.54 8.88 8.95
CA ALA A 332 -3.45 9.84 9.00
C ALA A 332 -3.10 10.21 10.45
N ARG A 333 -4.12 10.34 11.31
CA ARG A 333 -3.92 10.59 12.73
C ARG A 333 -3.20 9.44 13.43
N TYR A 334 -3.63 8.20 13.17
CA TYR A 334 -3.01 7.01 13.74
C TYR A 334 -1.52 6.96 13.39
N TRP A 335 -1.17 7.18 12.11
CA TRP A 335 0.22 7.18 11.64
C TRP A 335 0.99 8.47 11.94
N GLY A 336 0.34 9.53 12.45
CA GLY A 336 0.97 10.84 12.63
C GLY A 336 1.45 11.46 11.32
N ALA A 337 0.74 11.23 10.23
CA ALA A 337 1.13 11.64 8.89
C ALA A 337 0.62 13.05 8.57
N GLN A 338 1.49 14.05 8.75
CA GLN A 338 1.12 15.48 8.70
C GLN A 338 0.72 15.95 7.31
N PHE A 339 1.42 15.48 6.28
CA PHE A 339 1.13 15.85 4.90
C PHE A 339 -0.28 15.38 4.51
N GLU A 340 -0.60 14.12 4.80
CA GLU A 340 -1.89 13.49 4.54
C GLU A 340 -2.98 14.16 5.35
N TRP A 341 -2.73 14.41 6.64
CA TRP A 341 -3.65 15.15 7.49
C TRP A 341 -4.03 16.49 6.87
N LEU A 342 -3.05 17.29 6.46
CA LEU A 342 -3.30 18.62 5.89
C LEU A 342 -3.99 18.55 4.52
N ALA A 343 -3.61 17.58 3.68
CA ALA A 343 -4.27 17.37 2.40
C ALA A 343 -5.75 16.99 2.58
N HIS A 344 -6.05 16.17 3.59
CA HIS A 344 -7.38 15.62 3.82
C HIS A 344 -8.23 16.40 4.83
N HIS A 345 -7.66 17.27 5.66
CA HIS A 345 -8.42 18.21 6.49
C HIS A 345 -9.35 19.02 5.60
N ARG A 346 -8.78 19.71 4.60
CA ARG A 346 -9.57 20.51 3.65
C ARG A 346 -10.65 19.67 2.95
N ALA A 347 -10.31 18.45 2.51
CA ALA A 347 -11.26 17.57 1.84
C ALA A 347 -12.39 17.13 2.77
N ALA A 348 -12.09 16.79 4.02
CA ALA A 348 -13.08 16.43 5.04
C ALA A 348 -14.03 17.59 5.35
N ALA A 349 -13.50 18.81 5.51
CA ALA A 349 -14.30 20.01 5.72
C ALA A 349 -15.23 20.27 4.53
N GLN A 350 -14.72 20.16 3.29
CA GLN A 350 -15.52 20.30 2.07
C GLN A 350 -16.60 19.20 1.93
N ALA A 351 -16.32 17.99 2.43
CA ALA A 351 -17.27 16.90 2.46
C ALA A 351 -18.30 17.01 3.60
N GLY A 352 -18.21 18.03 4.46
CA GLY A 352 -19.19 18.36 5.49
C GLY A 352 -18.85 17.90 6.91
N LEU A 353 -17.61 17.47 7.18
CA LEU A 353 -17.15 17.24 8.55
C LEU A 353 -16.82 18.59 9.21
N SER A 354 -17.36 18.86 10.39
CA SER A 354 -17.13 20.16 11.04
C SER A 354 -15.70 20.30 11.57
N GLU A 355 -15.20 21.53 11.62
CA GLU A 355 -13.90 21.90 12.20
C GLU A 355 -13.72 21.36 13.62
N ASP A 356 -14.77 21.41 14.46
CA ASP A 356 -14.72 20.87 15.82
C ASP A 356 -14.47 19.36 15.85
N LYS A 357 -15.05 18.61 14.89
CA LYS A 357 -14.84 17.16 14.79
C LYS A 357 -13.42 16.86 14.29
N ILE A 358 -12.96 17.59 13.29
CA ILE A 358 -11.59 17.46 12.76
C ILE A 358 -10.57 17.76 13.86
N LYS A 359 -10.76 18.86 14.62
CA LYS A 359 -9.93 19.22 15.77
C LYS A 359 -9.94 18.16 16.86
N ALA A 360 -11.09 17.57 17.18
CA ALA A 360 -11.16 16.48 18.15
C ALA A 360 -10.31 15.26 17.71
N ILE A 361 -10.40 14.86 16.43
CA ILE A 361 -9.57 13.79 15.86
C ILE A 361 -8.08 14.20 15.93
N ALA A 362 -7.75 15.44 15.57
CA ALA A 362 -6.39 15.98 15.68
C ALA A 362 -5.84 15.90 17.11
N GLU A 363 -6.69 16.03 18.12
CA GLU A 363 -6.33 15.92 19.53
C GLU A 363 -6.37 14.46 20.06
N GLY A 364 -6.71 13.49 19.21
CA GLY A 364 -6.86 12.07 19.57
C GLY A 364 -8.09 11.79 20.44
N LYS A 365 -9.06 12.71 20.44
CA LYS A 365 -10.31 12.61 21.20
C LYS A 365 -11.43 12.13 20.31
N ARG A 366 -12.39 11.41 20.89
CA ARG A 366 -13.67 11.15 20.25
C ARG A 366 -14.41 12.48 19.99
N PRO A 367 -14.80 12.77 18.72
CA PRO A 367 -15.61 13.95 18.42
C PRO A 367 -16.98 13.91 19.09
N ALA A 368 -17.45 15.06 19.58
CA ALA A 368 -18.82 15.21 20.06
C ALA A 368 -19.79 15.49 18.89
N GLY A 369 -21.07 15.13 19.05
CA GLY A 369 -22.11 15.46 18.07
C GLY A 369 -21.93 14.78 16.71
N MET A 370 -21.32 13.60 16.67
CA MET A 370 -21.28 12.78 15.46
C MET A 370 -22.69 12.30 15.10
N SER A 371 -23.00 12.25 13.82
CA SER A 371 -24.19 11.55 13.34
C SER A 371 -23.98 10.02 13.44
N ALA A 372 -25.06 9.23 13.40
CA ALA A 372 -24.97 7.78 13.61
C ALA A 372 -24.07 7.05 12.60
N ASP A 373 -24.02 7.54 11.35
CA ASP A 373 -23.13 7.07 10.30
C ASP A 373 -21.65 7.39 10.61
N GLU A 374 -21.36 8.61 11.06
CA GLU A 374 -20.03 9.04 11.51
C GLU A 374 -19.57 8.22 12.73
N GLU A 375 -20.44 7.99 13.73
CA GLU A 375 -20.11 7.16 14.89
C GLU A 375 -19.79 5.72 14.50
N THR A 376 -20.55 5.15 13.57
CA THR A 376 -20.33 3.78 13.07
C THR A 376 -18.96 3.66 12.41
N VAL A 377 -18.62 4.59 11.51
CA VAL A 377 -17.32 4.59 10.82
C VAL A 377 -16.18 4.90 11.80
N TYR A 378 -16.36 5.86 12.71
CA TYR A 378 -15.38 6.16 13.74
C TYR A 378 -15.07 4.93 14.59
N ASN A 379 -16.11 4.24 15.10
CA ASN A 379 -15.95 3.04 15.92
C ASN A 379 -15.26 1.93 15.14
N PHE A 380 -15.63 1.71 13.88
CA PHE A 380 -15.00 0.71 13.03
C PHE A 380 -13.50 0.95 12.84
N ILE A 381 -13.12 2.15 12.41
CA ILE A 381 -11.72 2.46 12.11
C ILE A 381 -10.88 2.52 13.40
N THR A 382 -11.39 3.13 14.46
CA THR A 382 -10.65 3.19 15.74
C THR A 382 -10.52 1.82 16.41
N GLU A 383 -11.55 0.97 16.40
CA GLU A 383 -11.45 -0.40 16.91
C GLU A 383 -10.46 -1.24 16.10
N LEU A 384 -10.51 -1.15 14.76
CA LEU A 384 -9.56 -1.83 13.87
C LEU A 384 -8.12 -1.45 14.20
N PHE A 385 -7.80 -0.16 14.31
CA PHE A 385 -6.44 0.27 14.64
C PHE A 385 -6.04 -0.06 16.08
N LYS A 386 -6.96 0.01 17.04
CA LYS A 386 -6.67 -0.21 18.47
C LYS A 386 -6.49 -1.67 18.83
N THR A 387 -7.35 -2.54 18.29
CA THR A 387 -7.40 -3.96 18.65
C THR A 387 -6.80 -4.87 17.59
N LYS A 388 -6.52 -4.32 16.39
CA LYS A 388 -6.15 -5.06 15.18
C LYS A 388 -7.25 -6.03 14.71
N GLN A 389 -8.42 -5.95 15.31
CA GLN A 389 -9.57 -6.82 15.08
C GLN A 389 -10.82 -5.94 14.96
N THR A 390 -11.93 -6.56 14.56
CA THR A 390 -13.24 -5.91 14.57
C THR A 390 -14.19 -6.83 15.32
N SER A 391 -14.93 -6.33 16.30
CA SER A 391 -15.94 -7.12 17.00
C SER A 391 -17.13 -7.44 16.09
N ASP A 392 -17.95 -8.44 16.46
CA ASP A 392 -19.14 -8.79 15.68
C ASP A 392 -20.18 -7.66 15.67
N ALA A 393 -20.27 -6.89 16.77
CA ALA A 393 -21.15 -5.73 16.87
C ALA A 393 -20.71 -4.60 15.91
N THR A 394 -19.42 -4.30 15.85
CA THR A 394 -18.89 -3.28 14.93
C THR A 394 -19.00 -3.74 13.48
N PHE A 395 -18.65 -4.99 13.19
CA PHE A 395 -18.79 -5.58 11.85
C PHE A 395 -20.23 -5.49 11.36
N ALA A 396 -21.20 -5.91 12.18
CA ALA A 396 -22.61 -5.83 11.84
C ALA A 396 -23.07 -4.38 11.63
N SER A 397 -22.64 -3.45 12.51
CA SER A 397 -23.01 -2.03 12.41
C SER A 397 -22.54 -1.40 11.09
N VAL A 398 -21.25 -1.55 10.73
CA VAL A 398 -20.72 -0.99 9.49
C VAL A 398 -21.30 -1.68 8.26
N LYS A 399 -21.46 -3.01 8.27
CA LYS A 399 -22.10 -3.75 7.17
C LYS A 399 -23.56 -3.32 6.98
N ASN A 400 -24.31 -3.08 8.04
CA ASN A 400 -25.70 -2.61 7.96
C ASN A 400 -25.79 -1.18 7.40
N LEU A 401 -24.80 -0.33 7.70
CA LEU A 401 -24.76 1.05 7.22
C LEU A 401 -24.42 1.14 5.72
N VAL A 402 -23.36 0.47 5.28
CA VAL A 402 -22.76 0.67 3.94
C VAL A 402 -22.70 -0.59 3.06
N GLY A 403 -23.21 -1.73 3.55
CA GLY A 403 -23.11 -3.01 2.87
C GLY A 403 -21.70 -3.59 2.88
N GLU A 404 -21.53 -4.79 2.29
CA GLU A 404 -20.21 -5.45 2.21
C GLU A 404 -19.22 -4.66 1.33
N ARG A 405 -19.69 -4.10 0.21
CA ARG A 405 -18.86 -3.26 -0.68
C ARG A 405 -18.35 -2.02 0.05
N GLY A 406 -19.24 -1.25 0.67
CA GLY A 406 -18.84 -0.03 1.37
C GLY A 406 -17.95 -0.29 2.58
N MET A 407 -18.15 -1.38 3.31
CA MET A 407 -17.28 -1.77 4.42
C MET A 407 -15.86 -2.09 3.92
N VAL A 408 -15.74 -2.84 2.82
CA VAL A 408 -14.45 -3.12 2.20
C VAL A 408 -13.82 -1.87 1.57
N ASP A 409 -14.62 -0.94 1.03
CA ASP A 409 -14.12 0.35 0.56
C ASP A 409 -13.51 1.19 1.69
N LEU A 410 -14.14 1.23 2.88
CA LEU A 410 -13.58 1.89 4.06
C LEU A 410 -12.28 1.21 4.52
N LEU A 411 -12.26 -0.13 4.54
CA LEU A 411 -11.07 -0.91 4.88
C LEU A 411 -9.91 -0.65 3.91
N VAL A 412 -10.17 -0.71 2.60
CA VAL A 412 -9.17 -0.46 1.56
C VAL A 412 -8.72 1.00 1.59
N THR A 413 -9.61 1.95 1.91
CA THR A 413 -9.24 3.35 2.14
C THR A 413 -8.24 3.46 3.30
N ALA A 414 -8.52 2.84 4.45
CA ALA A 414 -7.59 2.82 5.59
C ALA A 414 -6.24 2.16 5.23
N GLY A 415 -6.27 1.01 4.54
CA GLY A 415 -5.06 0.32 4.13
C GLY A 415 -4.24 1.09 3.08
N TYR A 416 -4.89 1.73 2.10
CA TYR A 416 -4.22 2.58 1.11
C TYR A 416 -3.53 3.76 1.79
N TYR A 417 -4.25 4.50 2.64
CA TYR A 417 -3.72 5.67 3.33
C TYR A 417 -2.70 5.33 4.42
N GLN A 418 -2.69 4.10 4.93
CA GLN A 418 -1.54 3.60 5.69
C GLN A 418 -0.27 3.56 4.84
N VAL A 419 -0.34 3.03 3.61
CA VAL A 419 0.85 3.01 2.72
C VAL A 419 1.30 4.43 2.40
N VAL A 420 0.36 5.34 2.10
CA VAL A 420 0.68 6.77 1.89
C VAL A 420 1.39 7.32 3.13
N SER A 421 0.80 7.13 4.32
CA SER A 421 1.33 7.61 5.60
C SER A 421 2.75 7.10 5.89
N MET A 422 3.00 5.81 5.66
CA MET A 422 4.33 5.21 5.82
C MET A 422 5.35 5.85 4.86
N LEU A 423 4.96 6.08 3.61
CA LEU A 423 5.84 6.70 2.60
C LEU A 423 6.12 8.17 2.93
N MET A 424 5.11 8.95 3.32
CA MET A 424 5.33 10.37 3.66
C MET A 424 6.12 10.51 4.96
N ASN A 425 5.87 9.66 5.97
CA ASN A 425 6.68 9.65 7.19
C ASN A 425 8.12 9.23 6.90
N LEU A 426 8.33 8.25 6.02
CA LEU A 426 9.66 7.84 5.59
C LEU A 426 10.40 8.97 4.90
N ASP A 427 9.77 9.68 3.95
CA ASP A 427 10.41 10.84 3.29
C ASP A 427 10.63 12.01 4.26
N ARG A 428 9.85 12.06 5.35
CA ARG A 428 9.58 13.28 6.12
C ARG A 428 9.03 14.35 5.19
N MET A 429 7.99 13.98 4.43
CA MET A 429 7.42 14.78 3.35
C MET A 429 7.15 16.20 3.86
N PRO A 430 7.80 17.19 3.26
CA PRO A 430 7.83 18.51 3.85
C PRO A 430 6.60 19.34 3.45
N LEU A 431 6.14 20.13 4.40
CA LEU A 431 5.05 21.08 4.23
C LEU A 431 5.51 22.25 3.33
N ASN A 432 4.58 22.87 2.60
CA ASN A 432 4.90 24.12 1.90
C ASN A 432 4.84 25.32 2.87
N ASP A 433 5.31 26.48 2.41
CA ASP A 433 5.41 27.71 3.21
C ASP A 433 4.06 28.19 3.81
N ASN A 434 2.93 27.78 3.21
CA ASN A 434 1.59 28.13 3.67
C ASN A 434 0.95 27.08 4.58
N GLN A 435 1.66 25.99 4.85
CA GLN A 435 1.19 24.88 5.68
C GLN A 435 1.91 24.89 7.02
N GLN A 436 1.18 24.61 8.09
CA GLN A 436 1.72 24.43 9.43
C GLN A 436 1.30 23.07 9.96
N PRO A 437 2.15 22.41 10.78
CA PRO A 437 1.79 21.13 11.36
C PRO A 437 0.61 21.28 12.33
N GLU A 438 -0.41 20.44 12.14
CA GLU A 438 -1.61 20.43 12.99
C GLU A 438 -1.60 19.30 14.02
N LEU A 439 -1.06 18.15 13.64
CA LEU A 439 -1.00 17.02 14.54
C LEU A 439 0.04 17.27 15.63
N LYS A 440 -0.37 17.06 16.89
CA LYS A 440 0.46 17.11 18.10
C LYS A 440 0.57 15.73 18.73
N TYR A 441 1.65 15.51 19.48
CA TYR A 441 2.00 14.18 19.96
C TYR A 441 0.88 13.69 20.86
N LEU A 442 0.50 12.42 20.71
CA LEU A 442 -0.49 11.82 21.59
C LEU A 442 0.22 11.13 22.74
N ALA A 443 -0.10 11.50 23.98
CA ALA A 443 0.36 10.75 25.14
C ALA A 443 -0.34 9.39 25.31
N LYS A 444 -1.46 9.15 24.60
CA LYS A 444 -2.28 7.95 24.64
C LYS A 444 -2.86 7.65 23.25
N PRO A 445 -3.18 6.39 22.89
CA PRO A 445 -3.87 6.07 21.64
C PRO A 445 -5.18 6.84 21.47
N ILE A 446 -5.66 6.98 20.23
CA ILE A 446 -6.98 7.56 19.91
C ILE A 446 -8.06 6.83 20.72
N SER A 447 -8.90 7.59 21.43
CA SER A 447 -9.85 7.10 22.44
C SER A 447 -11.00 6.27 21.88
#